data_AF-A0AAU4EW93-F1
#
_entry.id   AF-A0AAU4EW93-F1
#
_cell.length_a   1.000
_cell.length_b   1.000
_cell.length_c   1.000
_cell.angle_alpha   90.00
_cell.angle_beta   90.00
_cell.angle_gamma   90.00
#
_symmetry.space_group_name_H-M   'P 1'
#
loop_
_entity.id
_entity.type
_entity.pdbx_description
1 polymer ?
#
loop_
_entity_poly.entity_id
_entity_poly.type
_entity_poly.pdbx_seq_one_letter_code
_entity_poly.pdbx_strand_id
1 'polypeptide(L)'
;MDVLSIDFGTSSTVGVLSAFGRGPRAIEVDGSVTMSSAVFLNDDGLLIVGQDAERGGRLDPSRFEANPKRRIDEGILQLGETTVRITDAFAAVLRRMGEEAGRQLGRLPGQTRISHPAGWGAARQEVLRIAAADAGLVDVRLVPEPVAAAAHYGSLGNRDTGPIGVYDLGAGTFDCAVVGMSAHGFAVLAEDGLPDLGSLDIDQALLVHIGRSVSHADPAQWQRLLRPQTTADRRLRRALLQDVRDAKESLSRHPQTDVPMPEPFGDVLVSRAELEALVRPSLLRSAELLAATIHRAGLNPAQLAGVYLVGGPSRMPLLAGLLGRQLGIVPTTQDQPETAVAFGLHHVPLGTSDPNLTVPAFAPVRPPAAPPRPQPWPQQAFRPPQPPPEPRPGKKKPLLIAAALLVVVAIVVTVVLLATRTDAAESTVDCTSTAQRDQAGFTGCLRSLAGTVPDRAACRPSDSVARIVHAQTAVTCGFPGGSGKSSAVTYYQGLTVDAFEAGAKLQMGEGTVVRGTWDGGGLHGRYVAGVGTLAGIVLFGADGRDAAALYVSIDFTDRDRRTEDLVAYFTGDLKPA
;
A
#
# COMPACT_ATOMS: atom_id res chain seq x y z
N MET A 1 31.43 -7.27 24.85
CA MET A 1 31.44 -6.54 23.57
C MET A 1 30.26 -5.59 23.60
N ASP A 2 30.46 -4.32 23.32
CA ASP A 2 29.37 -3.33 23.36
C ASP A 2 28.69 -3.29 21.99
N VAL A 3 27.37 -3.47 21.99
CA VAL A 3 26.56 -3.66 20.78
C VAL A 3 25.63 -2.48 20.61
N LEU A 4 25.77 -1.76 19.50
CA LEU A 4 24.79 -0.81 19.01
C LEU A 4 23.78 -1.56 18.15
N SER A 5 22.50 -1.44 18.44
CA SER A 5 21.39 -1.91 17.62
C SER A 5 20.63 -0.70 17.08
N ILE A 6 20.42 -0.64 15.77
CA ILE A 6 19.76 0.48 15.09
C ILE A 6 18.55 -0.08 14.34
N ASP A 7 17.35 0.32 14.75
CA ASP A 7 16.21 0.23 13.86
C ASP A 7 16.19 1.44 12.93
N PHE A 8 16.59 1.26 11.68
CA PHE A 8 16.57 2.32 10.67
C PHE A 8 15.20 2.34 9.98
N GLY A 9 14.20 2.88 10.67
CA GLY A 9 12.83 2.99 10.17
C GLY A 9 12.62 4.10 9.13
N THR A 10 11.50 4.05 8.41
CA THR A 10 11.24 4.93 7.27
C THR A 10 11.12 6.42 7.63
N SER A 11 10.41 6.76 8.71
CA SER A 11 10.26 8.14 9.21
C SER A 11 11.03 8.39 10.51
N SER A 12 11.44 7.35 11.22
CA SER A 12 12.12 7.47 12.50
C SER A 12 13.12 6.34 12.70
N THR A 13 14.25 6.66 13.32
CA THR A 13 15.34 5.74 13.66
C THR A 13 15.42 5.60 15.17
N VAL A 14 15.57 4.37 15.68
CA VAL A 14 15.72 4.08 17.11
C VAL A 14 17.06 3.39 17.36
N GLY A 15 17.85 3.95 18.27
CA GLY A 15 19.08 3.34 18.76
C GLY A 15 18.86 2.60 20.08
N VAL A 16 19.45 1.42 20.22
CA VAL A 16 19.54 0.65 21.47
C VAL A 16 20.99 0.25 21.71
N LEU A 17 21.51 0.55 22.90
CA LEU A 17 22.87 0.23 23.31
C LEU A 17 22.87 -0.85 24.41
N SER A 18 23.63 -1.91 24.20
CA SER A 18 23.98 -2.89 25.23
C SER A 18 25.48 -2.79 25.51
N ALA A 19 25.85 -2.33 26.70
CA ALA A 19 27.24 -1.97 27.02
C ALA A 19 27.58 -2.18 28.50
N PHE A 20 28.87 -2.29 28.82
CA PHE A 20 29.39 -2.36 30.20
C PHE A 20 28.77 -3.48 31.08
N GLY A 21 28.35 -4.59 30.46
CA GLY A 21 27.67 -5.70 31.15
C GLY A 21 26.22 -5.41 31.56
N ARG A 22 25.65 -4.27 31.16
CA ARG A 22 24.22 -3.95 31.31
C ARG A 22 23.45 -4.48 30.11
N GLY A 23 22.17 -4.81 30.32
CA GLY A 23 21.24 -5.16 29.26
C GLY A 23 20.96 -4.01 28.28
N PRO A 24 20.17 -4.26 27.23
CA PRO A 24 19.85 -3.25 26.23
C PRO A 24 19.09 -2.08 26.87
N ARG A 25 19.40 -0.86 26.45
CA ARG A 25 18.65 0.36 26.77
C ARG A 25 18.54 1.23 25.52
N ALA A 26 17.47 2.01 25.42
CA ALA A 26 17.36 3.01 24.36
C ALA A 26 18.49 4.04 24.44
N ILE A 27 18.82 4.60 23.28
CA ILE A 27 19.65 5.79 23.09
C ILE A 27 18.70 6.96 22.88
N GLU A 28 18.81 7.99 23.71
CA GLU A 28 18.16 9.28 23.44
C GLU A 28 19.06 10.11 22.52
N VAL A 29 18.53 10.51 21.37
CA VAL A 29 19.12 11.54 20.49
C VAL A 29 18.25 12.79 20.62
N ASP A 30 18.87 13.94 20.87
CA ASP A 30 18.19 15.23 21.01
C ASP A 30 17.05 15.22 22.06
N GLY A 31 17.19 14.40 23.11
CA GLY A 31 16.20 14.21 24.17
C GLY A 31 15.05 13.25 23.84
N SER A 32 15.17 12.44 22.78
CA SER A 32 14.13 11.53 22.30
C SER A 32 14.69 10.14 21.98
N VAL A 33 13.98 9.07 22.36
CA VAL A 33 14.32 7.68 21.98
C VAL A 33 14.08 7.39 20.49
N THR A 34 13.31 8.25 19.81
CA THR A 34 13.08 8.22 18.36
C THR A 34 13.68 9.48 17.71
N MET A 35 14.67 9.32 16.84
CA MET A 35 15.18 10.39 15.99
C MET A 35 14.38 10.39 14.67
N SER A 36 14.13 11.56 14.05
CA SER A 36 13.61 11.56 12.66
C SER A 36 14.65 10.97 11.70
N SER A 37 14.19 10.12 10.77
CA SER A 37 15.04 9.60 9.68
C SER A 37 15.25 10.62 8.55
N ALA A 38 14.67 11.82 8.68
CA ALA A 38 14.78 12.89 7.70
C ALA A 38 16.20 13.44 7.56
N VAL A 39 16.52 13.92 6.36
CA VAL A 39 17.79 14.57 6.00
C VAL A 39 17.54 15.96 5.42
N PHE A 40 18.46 16.89 5.70
CA PHE A 40 18.47 18.24 5.14
C PHE A 40 19.88 18.62 4.70
N LEU A 41 20.01 19.23 3.52
CA LEU A 41 21.30 19.73 3.03
C LEU A 41 21.52 21.18 3.46
N ASN A 42 22.46 21.41 4.39
CA ASN A 42 22.77 22.74 4.93
C ASN A 42 23.59 23.61 3.95
N ASP A 43 23.84 24.87 4.31
CA ASP A 43 24.54 25.84 3.45
C ASP A 43 26.03 25.56 3.23
N ASP A 44 26.65 24.76 4.12
CA ASP A 44 28.03 24.26 3.97
C ASP A 44 28.12 23.03 3.06
N GLY A 45 26.99 22.55 2.51
CA GLY A 45 26.92 21.33 1.71
C GLY A 45 26.90 20.03 2.54
N LEU A 46 26.63 20.11 3.84
CA LEU A 46 26.58 18.96 4.75
C LEU A 46 25.15 18.47 4.97
N LEU A 47 24.99 17.15 5.09
CA LEU A 47 23.72 16.53 5.47
C LEU A 47 23.57 16.56 6.99
N ILE A 48 22.61 17.35 7.48
CA ILE A 48 22.11 17.28 8.86
C ILE A 48 20.90 16.34 8.90
N VAL A 49 20.62 15.77 10.07
CA VAL A 49 19.57 14.75 10.26
C VAL A 49 18.76 15.03 11.53
N GLY A 50 17.71 14.23 11.79
CA GLY A 50 16.96 14.32 13.06
C GLY A 50 16.21 15.63 13.25
N GLN A 51 16.20 16.18 14.47
CA GLN A 51 15.42 17.39 14.78
C GLN A 51 15.90 18.63 14.03
N ASP A 52 17.20 18.76 13.78
CA ASP A 52 17.74 19.89 13.03
C ASP A 52 17.44 19.80 11.53
N ALA A 53 17.31 18.59 10.97
CA ALA A 53 16.78 18.40 9.62
C ALA A 53 15.30 18.78 9.52
N GLU A 54 14.47 18.39 10.48
CA GLU A 54 13.06 18.82 10.55
C GLU A 54 12.93 20.35 10.68
N ARG A 55 13.82 20.99 11.45
CA ARG A 55 13.88 22.45 11.57
C ARG A 55 14.32 23.10 10.25
N GLY A 56 15.35 22.56 9.60
CA GLY A 56 15.79 22.99 8.27
C GLY A 56 14.68 22.86 7.22
N GLY A 57 13.96 21.74 7.20
CA GLY A 57 12.83 21.48 6.31
C GLY A 57 11.62 22.42 6.50
N ARG A 58 11.47 23.06 7.66
CA ARG A 58 10.51 24.16 7.87
C ARG A 58 10.98 25.49 7.26
N LEU A 59 12.29 25.69 7.10
CA LEU A 59 12.89 26.88 6.52
C LEU A 59 13.08 26.76 5.00
N ASP A 60 13.56 25.63 4.50
CA ASP A 60 13.62 25.35 3.06
C ASP A 60 13.23 23.89 2.74
N PRO A 61 11.93 23.62 2.49
CA PRO A 61 11.46 22.30 2.13
C PRO A 61 11.98 21.78 0.77
N SER A 62 12.72 22.58 -0.02
CA SER A 62 13.35 22.09 -1.26
C SER A 62 14.61 21.26 -1.01
N ARG A 63 15.29 21.47 0.14
CA ARG A 63 16.57 20.83 0.52
C ARG A 63 16.39 19.70 1.53
N PHE A 64 15.16 19.19 1.64
CA PHE A 64 14.69 18.30 2.69
C PHE A 64 14.07 17.01 2.11
N GLU A 65 14.46 15.85 2.64
CA GLU A 65 13.76 14.58 2.41
C GLU A 65 13.40 13.98 3.77
N ALA A 66 12.10 13.74 3.99
CA ALA A 66 11.54 13.26 5.25
C ALA A 66 11.69 11.74 5.45
N ASN A 67 11.71 10.97 4.36
CA ASN A 67 11.63 9.51 4.38
C ASN A 67 12.62 8.86 3.39
N PRO A 68 13.94 9.10 3.51
CA PRO A 68 14.92 8.65 2.51
C PRO A 68 14.89 7.13 2.28
N LYS A 69 14.52 6.32 3.29
CA LYS A 69 14.38 4.84 3.14
C LYS A 69 13.42 4.43 2.00
N ARG A 70 12.43 5.26 1.63
CA ARG A 70 11.52 4.98 0.48
C ARG A 70 12.16 5.28 -0.88
N ARG A 71 13.17 6.15 -0.94
CA ARG A 71 13.85 6.60 -2.16
C ARG A 71 15.03 5.68 -2.55
N ILE A 72 15.16 4.51 -1.91
CA ILE A 72 16.32 3.61 -2.05
C ILE A 72 16.60 3.18 -3.49
N ASP A 73 15.55 2.87 -4.26
CA ASP A 73 15.68 2.37 -5.63
C ASP A 73 15.99 3.48 -6.65
N GLU A 74 15.88 4.76 -6.26
CA GLU A 74 16.24 5.90 -7.11
C GLU A 74 17.74 6.18 -7.10
N GLY A 75 18.48 5.67 -6.11
CA GLY A 75 19.94 5.81 -5.96
C GLY A 75 20.43 7.23 -5.59
N ILE A 76 19.65 8.26 -5.91
CA ILE A 76 19.96 9.69 -5.67
C ILE A 76 18.74 10.45 -5.11
N LEU A 77 19.03 11.50 -4.35
CA LEU A 77 18.09 12.52 -3.92
C LEU A 77 18.45 13.86 -4.58
N GLN A 78 17.45 14.66 -4.95
CA GLN A 78 17.64 16.06 -5.31
C GLN A 78 17.23 16.92 -4.12
N LEU A 79 18.19 17.65 -3.52
CA LEU A 79 18.01 18.52 -2.36
C LEU A 79 18.42 19.95 -2.77
N GLY A 80 17.43 20.77 -3.09
CA GLY A 80 17.63 22.05 -3.78
C GLY A 80 18.23 21.83 -5.17
N GLU A 81 19.29 22.58 -5.49
CA GLU A 81 20.05 22.41 -6.74
C GLU A 81 21.10 21.28 -6.68
N THR A 82 21.27 20.62 -5.53
CA THR A 82 22.30 19.59 -5.33
C THR A 82 21.75 18.17 -5.39
N THR A 83 22.41 17.31 -6.17
CA THR A 83 22.17 15.86 -6.18
C THR A 83 23.04 15.16 -5.13
N VAL A 84 22.44 14.29 -4.33
CA VAL A 84 23.08 13.57 -3.20
C VAL A 84 22.85 12.06 -3.38
N ARG A 85 23.82 11.19 -3.09
CA ARG A 85 23.60 9.72 -3.19
C ARG A 85 22.72 9.24 -2.04
N ILE A 86 21.85 8.26 -2.28
CA ILE A 86 21.00 7.72 -1.21
C ILE A 86 21.81 7.03 -0.11
N THR A 87 22.99 6.50 -0.44
CA THR A 87 23.99 6.00 0.52
C THR A 87 24.47 7.10 1.46
N ASP A 88 24.66 8.34 0.98
CA ASP A 88 25.13 9.46 1.81
C ASP A 88 24.05 9.91 2.81
N ALA A 89 22.79 9.93 2.36
CA ALA A 89 21.64 10.21 3.22
C ALA A 89 21.47 9.15 4.32
N PHE A 90 21.60 7.85 3.97
CA PHE A 90 21.57 6.77 4.96
C PHE A 90 22.77 6.86 5.91
N ALA A 91 23.97 7.12 5.38
CA ALA A 91 25.19 7.24 6.17
C ALA A 91 25.10 8.39 7.17
N ALA A 92 24.51 9.53 6.81
CA ALA A 92 24.29 10.64 7.74
C ALA A 92 23.39 10.24 8.94
N VAL A 93 22.29 9.52 8.68
CA VAL A 93 21.35 9.05 9.72
C VAL A 93 22.02 8.00 10.62
N LEU A 94 22.73 7.04 10.04
CA LEU A 94 23.45 6.00 10.76
C LEU A 94 24.64 6.56 11.56
N ARG A 95 25.35 7.55 11.01
CA ARG A 95 26.48 8.22 11.67
C ARG A 95 26.02 8.96 12.92
N ARG A 96 24.90 9.69 12.88
CA ARG A 96 24.33 10.36 14.06
C ARG A 96 24.03 9.38 15.21
N MET A 97 23.52 8.19 14.90
CA MET A 97 23.33 7.12 15.89
C MET A 97 24.66 6.55 16.42
N GLY A 98 25.66 6.38 15.54
CA GLY A 98 27.02 5.96 15.92
C GLY A 98 27.76 6.98 16.78
N GLU A 99 27.62 8.26 16.49
CA GLU A 99 28.15 9.40 17.25
C GLU A 99 27.55 9.47 18.65
N GLU A 100 26.22 9.38 18.78
CA GLU A 100 25.56 9.45 20.08
C GLU A 100 25.85 8.20 20.93
N ALA A 101 25.86 7.00 20.33
CA ALA A 101 26.36 5.80 20.99
C ALA A 101 27.82 5.98 21.44
N GLY A 102 28.67 6.54 20.58
CA GLY A 102 30.06 6.83 20.84
C GLY A 102 30.27 7.81 21.99
N ARG A 103 29.45 8.87 22.05
CA ARG A 103 29.41 9.87 23.13
C ARG A 103 29.07 9.24 24.48
N GLN A 104 28.13 8.29 24.50
CA GLN A 104 27.73 7.56 25.72
C GLN A 104 28.68 6.43 26.13
N LEU A 105 29.54 5.96 25.21
CA LEU A 105 30.57 4.93 25.44
C LEU A 105 31.97 5.48 25.73
N GLY A 106 32.26 6.72 25.29
CA GLY A 106 33.61 7.28 25.20
C GLY A 106 34.45 6.74 24.03
N ARG A 107 33.86 5.93 23.13
CA ARG A 107 34.47 5.28 21.96
C ARG A 107 33.38 4.65 21.09
N LEU A 108 33.68 4.32 19.83
CA LEU A 108 32.73 3.61 18.97
C LEU A 108 32.27 2.25 19.56
N PRO A 109 31.05 1.79 19.25
CA PRO A 109 30.57 0.46 19.59
C PRO A 109 31.41 -0.63 18.91
N GLY A 110 31.49 -1.81 19.50
CA GLY A 110 32.32 -2.92 18.98
C GLY A 110 31.60 -3.76 17.90
N GLN A 111 30.27 -3.81 17.95
CA GLN A 111 29.41 -4.47 16.96
C GLN A 111 28.20 -3.57 16.68
N THR A 112 27.74 -3.59 15.43
CA THR A 112 26.56 -2.85 14.98
C THR A 112 25.53 -3.83 14.40
N ARG A 113 24.29 -3.80 14.89
CA ARG A 113 23.16 -4.55 14.33
C ARG A 113 22.19 -3.56 13.71
N ILE A 114 21.72 -3.79 12.48
CA ILE A 114 20.83 -2.86 11.77
C ILE A 114 19.63 -3.64 11.21
N SER A 115 18.44 -3.08 11.40
CA SER A 115 17.20 -3.62 10.85
C SER A 115 17.10 -3.45 9.34
N HIS A 116 16.34 -4.32 8.67
CA HIS A 116 15.83 -4.07 7.31
C HIS A 116 14.49 -4.80 7.08
N PRO A 117 13.62 -4.33 6.17
CA PRO A 117 12.41 -5.04 5.80
C PRO A 117 12.77 -6.40 5.20
N ALA A 118 12.04 -7.46 5.56
CA ALA A 118 12.47 -8.83 5.25
C ALA A 118 12.61 -9.09 3.75
N GLY A 119 11.66 -8.60 2.94
CA GLY A 119 11.69 -8.65 1.48
C GLY A 119 12.75 -7.76 0.79
N TRP A 120 13.69 -7.15 1.52
CA TRP A 120 14.85 -6.47 0.91
C TRP A 120 15.88 -7.48 0.40
N GLY A 121 15.91 -7.67 -0.91
CA GLY A 121 16.96 -8.41 -1.61
C GLY A 121 18.35 -7.77 -1.49
N ALA A 122 19.37 -8.52 -1.93
CA ALA A 122 20.78 -8.23 -1.68
C ALA A 122 21.23 -6.80 -2.06
N ALA A 123 20.72 -6.23 -3.16
CA ALA A 123 21.09 -4.87 -3.58
C ALA A 123 20.72 -3.78 -2.57
N ARG A 124 19.49 -3.83 -2.01
CA ARG A 124 19.05 -2.87 -0.98
C ARG A 124 19.78 -3.09 0.35
N GLN A 125 20.06 -4.34 0.71
CA GLN A 125 20.92 -4.67 1.85
C GLN A 125 22.33 -4.10 1.67
N GLU A 126 22.90 -4.16 0.47
CA GLU A 126 24.26 -3.67 0.23
C GLU A 126 24.37 -2.15 0.27
N VAL A 127 23.36 -1.42 -0.24
CA VAL A 127 23.22 0.03 -0.01
C VAL A 127 23.27 0.36 1.49
N LEU A 128 22.63 -0.45 2.34
CA LEU A 128 22.64 -0.28 3.79
C LEU A 128 23.98 -0.67 4.44
N ARG A 129 24.70 -1.69 3.93
CA ARG A 129 26.07 -2.03 4.39
C ARG A 129 27.07 -0.93 4.05
N ILE A 130 27.02 -0.42 2.82
CA ILE A 130 27.85 0.70 2.35
C ILE A 130 27.59 1.94 3.20
N ALA A 131 26.31 2.30 3.41
CA ALA A 131 25.94 3.43 4.26
C ALA A 131 26.42 3.27 5.73
N ALA A 132 26.41 2.05 6.27
CA ALA A 132 26.95 1.79 7.60
C ALA A 132 28.48 1.91 7.67
N ALA A 133 29.20 1.48 6.62
CA ALA A 133 30.64 1.68 6.50
C ALA A 133 31.01 3.17 6.34
N ASP A 134 30.30 3.90 5.48
CA ASP A 134 30.42 5.36 5.30
C ASP A 134 30.03 6.14 6.58
N ALA A 135 29.24 5.53 7.48
CA ALA A 135 28.95 6.03 8.82
C ALA A 135 30.03 5.71 9.87
N GLY A 136 31.05 4.91 9.54
CA GLY A 136 32.11 4.48 10.46
C GLY A 136 31.71 3.35 11.41
N LEU A 137 30.61 2.62 11.12
CA LEU A 137 30.09 1.55 11.97
C LEU A 137 30.81 0.22 11.67
N VAL A 138 31.14 -0.53 12.72
CA VAL A 138 31.97 -1.75 12.65
C VAL A 138 31.20 -3.02 13.02
N ASP A 139 31.67 -4.16 12.51
CA ASP A 139 31.02 -5.48 12.58
C ASP A 139 29.51 -5.38 12.34
N VAL A 140 29.15 -4.86 11.16
CA VAL A 140 27.77 -4.59 10.76
C VAL A 140 27.03 -5.89 10.44
N ARG A 141 25.93 -6.14 11.16
CA ARG A 141 25.07 -7.31 11.03
C ARG A 141 23.67 -6.86 10.68
N LEU A 142 23.24 -7.15 9.45
CA LEU A 142 21.87 -6.91 9.02
C LEU A 142 20.96 -8.01 9.55
N VAL A 143 19.76 -7.63 9.99
CA VAL A 143 18.76 -8.53 10.58
C VAL A 143 17.37 -8.12 10.09
N PRO A 144 16.51 -9.05 9.64
CA PRO A 144 15.14 -8.72 9.26
C PRO A 144 14.33 -8.14 10.41
N GLU A 145 13.61 -7.06 10.15
CA GLU A 145 12.67 -6.39 11.07
C GLU A 145 11.73 -7.37 11.81
N PRO A 146 11.05 -8.34 11.16
CA PRO A 146 10.22 -9.31 11.86
C PRO A 146 11.01 -10.33 12.70
N VAL A 147 12.25 -10.67 12.32
CA VAL A 147 13.11 -11.56 13.13
C VAL A 147 13.52 -10.86 14.44
N ALA A 148 13.84 -9.57 14.37
CA ALA A 148 14.06 -8.75 15.55
C ALA A 148 12.78 -8.63 16.41
N ALA A 149 11.63 -8.31 15.80
CA ALA A 149 10.36 -8.22 16.52
C ALA A 149 9.98 -9.52 17.25
N ALA A 150 10.20 -10.68 16.62
CA ALA A 150 9.98 -11.99 17.25
C ALA A 150 10.97 -12.28 18.40
N ALA A 151 12.25 -11.88 18.25
CA ALA A 151 13.22 -11.99 19.32
C ALA A 151 12.90 -11.07 20.52
N HIS A 152 12.30 -9.90 20.28
CA HIS A 152 11.76 -9.06 21.35
C HIS A 152 10.56 -9.71 22.03
N TYR A 153 9.59 -10.23 21.26
CA TYR A 153 8.45 -10.96 21.82
C TYR A 153 8.89 -12.12 22.71
N GLY A 154 9.94 -12.85 22.33
CA GLY A 154 10.52 -13.93 23.12
C GLY A 154 11.27 -13.49 24.39
N SER A 155 11.78 -12.26 24.47
CA SER A 155 12.43 -11.74 25.69
C SER A 155 11.44 -11.15 26.71
N LEU A 156 10.23 -10.81 26.28
CA LEU A 156 9.09 -10.47 27.14
C LEU A 156 8.56 -11.75 27.83
N GLY A 157 9.21 -12.13 28.92
CA GLY A 157 9.14 -13.47 29.53
C GLY A 157 7.75 -14.03 29.89
N ASN A 158 7.74 -15.36 30.11
CA ASN A 158 6.56 -16.18 30.39
C ASN A 158 5.51 -16.19 29.25
N ARG A 159 5.99 -16.42 28.03
CA ARG A 159 5.20 -16.66 26.80
C ARG A 159 5.48 -18.05 26.24
N ASP A 160 4.51 -18.60 25.51
CA ASP A 160 4.60 -19.95 24.96
C ASP A 160 5.71 -20.09 23.91
N THR A 161 6.35 -21.25 23.89
CA THR A 161 7.38 -21.59 22.90
C THR A 161 6.74 -22.07 21.60
N GLY A 162 6.47 -21.14 20.67
CA GLY A 162 5.88 -21.45 19.36
C GLY A 162 6.09 -20.34 18.33
N PRO A 163 5.60 -20.51 17.09
CA PRO A 163 5.71 -19.49 16.04
C PRO A 163 4.94 -18.21 16.39
N ILE A 164 5.47 -17.06 15.99
CA ILE A 164 4.93 -15.74 16.32
C ILE A 164 4.49 -15.06 15.02
N GLY A 165 3.25 -14.56 14.98
CA GLY A 165 2.80 -13.69 13.89
C GLY A 165 3.23 -12.25 14.14
N VAL A 166 4.18 -11.72 13.38
CA VAL A 166 4.56 -10.30 13.42
C VAL A 166 3.67 -9.50 12.47
N TYR A 167 3.17 -8.37 12.98
CA TYR A 167 2.42 -7.36 12.23
C TYR A 167 3.15 -6.02 12.41
N ASP A 168 3.77 -5.51 11.35
CA ASP A 168 4.48 -4.24 11.34
C ASP A 168 3.73 -3.22 10.48
N LEU A 169 3.19 -2.18 11.09
CA LEU A 169 2.58 -1.06 10.37
C LEU A 169 3.52 0.14 10.46
N GLY A 170 4.47 0.19 9.54
CA GLY A 170 5.50 1.21 9.46
C GLY A 170 5.02 2.55 8.91
N ALA A 171 5.96 3.46 8.68
CA ALA A 171 5.62 4.76 8.12
C ALA A 171 5.28 4.71 6.61
N GLY A 172 5.92 3.80 5.85
CA GLY A 172 5.80 3.76 4.38
C GLY A 172 5.33 2.44 3.78
N THR A 173 5.09 1.41 4.59
CA THR A 173 4.64 0.05 4.22
C THR A 173 3.90 -0.58 5.41
N PHE A 174 3.13 -1.63 5.13
CA PHE A 174 2.71 -2.64 6.10
C PHE A 174 3.38 -3.96 5.73
N ASP A 175 3.99 -4.63 6.68
CA ASP A 175 4.70 -5.89 6.47
C ASP A 175 4.27 -6.91 7.55
N CYS A 176 4.12 -8.18 7.16
CA CYS A 176 3.75 -9.24 8.09
C CYS A 176 4.51 -10.54 7.85
N ALA A 177 4.78 -11.27 8.92
CA ALA A 177 5.54 -12.51 8.86
C ALA A 177 5.11 -13.50 9.94
N VAL A 178 5.26 -14.80 9.68
CA VAL A 178 5.33 -15.80 10.74
C VAL A 178 6.79 -16.14 10.98
N VAL A 179 7.26 -15.96 12.21
CA VAL A 179 8.64 -16.29 12.60
C VAL A 179 8.62 -17.47 13.57
N GLY A 180 9.37 -18.53 13.24
CA GLY A 180 9.54 -19.72 14.06
C GLY A 180 10.96 -19.84 14.63
N MET A 181 11.15 -20.80 15.53
CA MET A 181 12.47 -21.20 16.01
C MET A 181 12.99 -22.40 15.21
N SER A 182 14.23 -22.29 14.74
CA SER A 182 14.99 -23.35 14.05
C SER A 182 16.17 -23.82 14.90
N ALA A 183 16.88 -24.86 14.44
CA ALA A 183 18.16 -25.28 15.02
C ALA A 183 19.26 -24.19 14.98
N HIS A 184 19.08 -23.15 14.17
CA HIS A 184 20.02 -22.04 13.98
C HIS A 184 19.51 -20.70 14.55
N GLY A 185 18.40 -20.72 15.32
CA GLY A 185 17.75 -19.52 15.85
C GLY A 185 16.46 -19.15 15.10
N PHE A 186 16.02 -17.89 15.22
CA PHE A 186 14.79 -17.41 14.59
C PHE A 186 14.85 -17.48 13.05
N ALA A 187 13.75 -17.88 12.42
CA ALA A 187 13.62 -17.98 10.97
C ALA A 187 12.22 -17.57 10.52
N VAL A 188 12.12 -16.83 9.40
CA VAL A 188 10.84 -16.52 8.76
C VAL A 188 10.31 -17.79 8.07
N LEU A 189 9.05 -18.14 8.37
CA LEU A 189 8.35 -19.30 7.78
C LEU A 189 7.48 -18.88 6.58
N ALA A 190 6.91 -17.68 6.63
CA ALA A 190 6.24 -17.01 5.52
C ALA A 190 6.18 -15.50 5.80
N GLU A 191 6.18 -14.68 4.74
CA GLU A 191 6.06 -13.22 4.80
C GLU A 191 5.21 -12.66 3.66
N ASP A 192 4.63 -11.48 3.87
CA ASP A 192 3.88 -10.69 2.88
C ASP A 192 3.85 -9.22 3.27
N GLY A 193 3.42 -8.34 2.37
CA GLY A 193 3.32 -6.91 2.66
C GLY A 193 2.41 -6.13 1.72
N LEU A 194 2.02 -4.93 2.17
CA LEU A 194 1.25 -3.95 1.41
C LEU A 194 2.10 -2.66 1.27
N PRO A 195 2.70 -2.41 0.10
CA PRO A 195 3.48 -1.20 -0.15
C PRO A 195 2.62 0.07 -0.29
N ASP A 196 1.30 -0.10 -0.30
CA ASP A 196 0.26 0.92 -0.38
C ASP A 196 -0.47 1.14 0.97
N LEU A 197 0.16 0.77 2.09
CA LEU A 197 -0.40 0.93 3.45
C LEU A 197 0.66 1.28 4.51
N GLY A 198 1.17 2.51 4.49
CA GLY A 198 1.94 3.08 5.61
C GLY A 198 1.18 4.17 6.38
N SER A 199 1.80 4.64 7.47
CA SER A 199 1.38 5.87 8.18
C SER A 199 1.19 7.08 7.26
N LEU A 200 2.02 7.20 6.22
CA LEU A 200 1.98 8.29 5.23
C LEU A 200 0.74 8.20 4.33
N ASP A 201 0.26 7.00 4.00
CA ASP A 201 -0.95 6.80 3.21
C ASP A 201 -2.20 7.09 4.04
N ILE A 202 -2.13 6.85 5.37
CA ILE A 202 -3.14 7.30 6.34
C ILE A 202 -3.17 8.83 6.45
N ASP A 203 -2.00 9.49 6.53
CA ASP A 203 -1.91 10.96 6.49
C ASP A 203 -2.50 11.53 5.18
N GLN A 204 -2.18 10.92 4.04
CA GLN A 204 -2.71 11.31 2.74
C GLN A 204 -4.23 11.08 2.64
N ALA A 205 -4.77 10.02 3.24
CA ALA A 205 -6.21 9.78 3.29
C ALA A 205 -6.94 10.83 4.17
N LEU A 206 -6.35 11.21 5.31
CA LEU A 206 -6.88 12.27 6.18
C LEU A 206 -6.81 13.65 5.51
N LEU A 207 -5.69 13.98 4.84
CA LEU A 207 -5.56 15.21 4.04
C LEU A 207 -6.61 15.29 2.92
N VAL A 208 -6.91 14.17 2.25
CA VAL A 208 -7.96 14.10 1.22
C VAL A 208 -9.35 14.26 1.80
N HIS A 209 -9.60 13.78 3.02
CA HIS A 209 -10.86 14.00 3.73
C HIS A 209 -11.03 15.48 4.11
N ILE A 210 -10.03 16.09 4.75
CA ILE A 210 -9.99 17.53 5.09
C ILE A 210 -10.16 18.39 3.84
N GLY A 211 -9.49 18.04 2.74
CA GLY A 211 -9.63 18.72 1.46
C GLY A 211 -11.06 18.76 0.92
N ARG A 212 -11.89 17.74 1.20
CA ARG A 212 -13.31 17.72 0.77
C ARG A 212 -14.18 18.71 1.57
N SER A 213 -13.82 19.07 2.80
CA SER A 213 -14.57 20.07 3.57
C SER A 213 -14.14 21.50 3.21
N VAL A 214 -12.84 21.77 3.05
CA VAL A 214 -12.34 23.16 2.88
C VAL A 214 -12.16 23.63 1.44
N SER A 215 -11.85 22.74 0.49
CA SER A 215 -11.37 23.18 -0.85
C SER A 215 -12.41 23.92 -1.69
N HIS A 216 -13.69 23.88 -1.29
CA HIS A 216 -14.76 24.65 -1.91
C HIS A 216 -14.73 26.14 -1.55
N ALA A 217 -14.07 26.54 -0.46
CA ALA A 217 -13.97 27.95 -0.04
C ALA A 217 -12.96 28.73 -0.89
N ASP A 218 -11.80 28.12 -1.19
CA ASP A 218 -10.84 28.62 -2.18
C ASP A 218 -10.18 27.44 -2.93
N PRO A 219 -10.72 27.05 -4.10
CA PRO A 219 -10.14 25.98 -4.91
C PRO A 219 -8.73 26.30 -5.43
N ALA A 220 -8.39 27.58 -5.62
CA ALA A 220 -7.09 28.00 -6.16
C ALA A 220 -6.00 27.90 -5.09
N GLN A 221 -6.27 28.35 -3.86
CA GLN A 221 -5.38 28.14 -2.72
C GLN A 221 -5.20 26.65 -2.41
N TRP A 222 -6.27 25.85 -2.46
CA TRP A 222 -6.16 24.41 -2.25
C TRP A 222 -5.27 23.74 -3.31
N GLN A 223 -5.39 24.12 -4.59
CA GLN A 223 -4.47 23.64 -5.62
C GLN A 223 -3.02 24.09 -5.40
N ARG A 224 -2.76 25.31 -4.89
CA ARG A 224 -1.39 25.75 -4.51
C ARG A 224 -0.81 24.91 -3.37
N LEU A 225 -1.60 24.54 -2.37
CA LEU A 225 -1.14 23.66 -1.28
C LEU A 225 -0.81 22.25 -1.79
N LEU A 226 -1.57 21.70 -2.73
CA LEU A 226 -1.28 20.39 -3.34
C LEU A 226 -0.10 20.43 -4.33
N ARG A 227 0.03 21.52 -5.09
CA ARG A 227 1.05 21.74 -6.13
C ARG A 227 1.82 23.03 -5.86
N PRO A 228 2.68 23.08 -4.83
CA PRO A 228 3.39 24.29 -4.44
C PRO A 228 4.38 24.74 -5.51
N GLN A 229 4.33 26.03 -5.89
CA GLN A 229 5.18 26.60 -6.94
C GLN A 229 6.35 27.41 -6.35
N THR A 230 6.12 28.07 -5.22
CA THR A 230 7.09 28.91 -4.52
C THR A 230 7.60 28.22 -3.25
N THR A 231 8.72 28.70 -2.69
CA THR A 231 9.17 28.27 -1.36
C THR A 231 8.17 28.63 -0.25
N ALA A 232 7.35 29.65 -0.41
CA ALA A 232 6.24 29.95 0.52
C ALA A 232 5.16 28.86 0.48
N ASP A 233 4.69 28.47 -0.71
CA ASP A 233 3.72 27.38 -0.87
C ASP A 233 4.29 26.06 -0.32
N ARG A 234 5.57 25.78 -0.57
CA ARG A 234 6.26 24.58 -0.04
C ARG A 234 6.28 24.57 1.50
N ARG A 235 6.52 25.71 2.15
CA ARG A 235 6.48 25.84 3.62
C ARG A 235 5.07 25.60 4.16
N LEU A 236 4.06 26.23 3.56
CA LEU A 236 2.65 26.04 3.94
C LEU A 236 2.21 24.58 3.78
N ARG A 237 2.61 23.91 2.69
CA ARG A 237 2.38 22.47 2.51
C ARG A 237 3.08 21.61 3.57
N ARG A 238 4.35 21.89 3.90
CA ARG A 238 5.09 21.12 4.93
C ARG A 238 4.50 21.29 6.32
N ALA A 239 3.99 22.47 6.65
CA ALA A 239 3.23 22.74 7.87
C ALA A 239 1.94 21.90 7.90
N LEU A 240 1.05 22.07 6.92
CA LEU A 240 -0.22 21.32 6.84
C LEU A 240 -0.01 19.80 6.88
N LEU A 241 1.03 19.27 6.22
CA LEU A 241 1.38 17.84 6.30
C LEU A 241 1.86 17.39 7.69
N GLN A 242 2.43 18.29 8.49
CA GLN A 242 2.72 18.04 9.90
C GLN A 242 1.44 18.11 10.74
N ASP A 243 0.62 19.14 10.55
CA ASP A 243 -0.62 19.35 11.31
C ASP A 243 -1.60 18.18 11.13
N VAL A 244 -1.73 17.65 9.90
CA VAL A 244 -2.49 16.42 9.58
C VAL A 244 -1.92 15.19 10.29
N ARG A 245 -0.58 15.04 10.34
CA ARG A 245 0.08 13.93 11.03
C ARG A 245 -0.13 14.00 12.53
N ASP A 246 0.07 15.18 13.12
CA ASP A 246 -0.06 15.41 14.55
C ASP A 246 -1.52 15.21 14.99
N ALA A 247 -2.48 15.57 14.14
CA ALA A 247 -3.90 15.25 14.33
C ALA A 247 -4.18 13.74 14.29
N LYS A 248 -3.71 12.99 13.28
CA LYS A 248 -3.80 11.52 13.24
C LYS A 248 -3.21 10.87 14.50
N GLU A 249 -2.03 11.34 14.94
CA GLU A 249 -1.39 10.82 16.15
C GLU A 249 -2.13 11.22 17.43
N SER A 250 -2.77 12.40 17.47
CA SER A 250 -3.68 12.83 18.54
C SER A 250 -4.95 11.97 18.61
N LEU A 251 -5.54 11.61 17.46
CA LEU A 251 -6.75 10.78 17.38
C LEU A 251 -6.55 9.35 17.90
N SER A 252 -5.32 8.84 17.99
CA SER A 252 -5.05 7.58 18.70
C SER A 252 -5.32 7.68 20.22
N ARG A 253 -5.28 8.89 20.79
CA ARG A 253 -5.52 9.17 22.23
C ARG A 253 -6.89 9.81 22.46
N HIS A 254 -7.21 10.87 21.72
CA HIS A 254 -8.44 11.65 21.85
C HIS A 254 -9.54 11.19 20.86
N PRO A 255 -10.83 11.42 21.14
CA PRO A 255 -11.92 11.06 20.23
C PRO A 255 -12.07 12.01 19.05
N GLN A 256 -11.57 13.24 19.17
CA GLN A 256 -11.55 14.29 18.15
C GLN A 256 -10.35 15.22 18.38
N THR A 257 -9.96 15.98 17.36
CA THR A 257 -8.91 17.01 17.42
C THR A 257 -9.13 18.00 16.29
N ASP A 258 -8.76 19.26 16.50
CA ASP A 258 -8.72 20.26 15.43
C ASP A 258 -7.43 20.13 14.63
N VAL A 259 -7.51 20.38 13.32
CA VAL A 259 -6.38 20.54 12.40
C VAL A 259 -6.24 22.03 12.08
N PRO A 260 -5.14 22.69 12.49
CA PRO A 260 -4.83 24.04 12.06
C PRO A 260 -4.77 24.14 10.53
N MET A 261 -5.44 25.13 9.95
CA MET A 261 -5.45 25.34 8.50
C MET A 261 -4.83 26.70 8.10
N PRO A 262 -4.09 26.76 6.98
CA PRO A 262 -3.56 28.04 6.48
C PRO A 262 -4.67 28.89 5.84
N GLU A 263 -4.55 30.21 5.95
CA GLU A 263 -5.50 31.16 5.35
C GLU A 263 -5.70 30.92 3.83
N PRO A 264 -6.93 31.09 3.30
CA PRO A 264 -8.14 31.61 3.97
C PRO A 264 -9.02 30.50 4.60
N PHE A 265 -8.51 29.28 4.76
CA PHE A 265 -9.28 28.18 5.34
C PHE A 265 -9.36 28.33 6.86
N GLY A 266 -10.52 28.01 7.44
CA GLY A 266 -10.66 27.83 8.89
C GLY A 266 -10.24 26.43 9.33
N ASP A 267 -9.88 26.30 10.61
CA ASP A 267 -9.46 25.05 11.23
C ASP A 267 -10.54 23.95 11.11
N VAL A 268 -10.11 22.69 10.98
CA VAL A 268 -11.02 21.56 10.74
C VAL A 268 -10.98 20.58 11.92
N LEU A 269 -12.08 20.53 12.65
CA LEU A 269 -12.35 19.45 13.61
C LEU A 269 -12.48 18.12 12.87
N VAL A 270 -11.65 17.13 13.23
CA VAL A 270 -11.73 15.75 12.73
C VAL A 270 -11.92 14.77 13.89
N SER A 271 -12.71 13.72 13.69
CA SER A 271 -12.96 12.68 14.69
C SER A 271 -12.19 11.38 14.43
N ARG A 272 -11.97 10.59 15.50
CA ARG A 272 -11.48 9.22 15.40
C ARG A 272 -12.41 8.36 14.55
N ALA A 273 -13.73 8.57 14.64
CA ALA A 273 -14.71 7.79 13.88
C ALA A 273 -14.55 8.00 12.36
N GLU A 274 -14.25 9.22 11.91
CA GLU A 274 -13.96 9.53 10.50
C GLU A 274 -12.62 8.93 10.05
N LEU A 275 -11.56 9.10 10.84
CA LEU A 275 -10.26 8.47 10.56
C LEU A 275 -10.39 6.94 10.46
N GLU A 276 -11.06 6.31 11.43
CA GLU A 276 -11.32 4.88 11.43
C GLU A 276 -12.19 4.45 10.24
N ALA A 277 -13.16 5.27 9.79
CA ALA A 277 -13.95 4.96 8.60
C ALA A 277 -13.11 5.01 7.32
N LEU A 278 -12.16 5.94 7.21
CA LEU A 278 -11.26 6.07 6.05
C LEU A 278 -10.30 4.87 5.93
N VAL A 279 -9.70 4.43 7.04
CA VAL A 279 -8.62 3.41 7.01
C VAL A 279 -9.11 1.96 7.15
N ARG A 280 -10.36 1.74 7.61
CA ARG A 280 -10.91 0.40 7.87
C ARG A 280 -10.81 -0.59 6.70
N PRO A 281 -11.01 -0.21 5.42
CA PRO A 281 -10.83 -1.15 4.31
C PRO A 281 -9.38 -1.67 4.22
N SER A 282 -8.40 -0.78 4.37
CA SER A 282 -6.97 -1.14 4.32
C SER A 282 -6.54 -1.96 5.53
N LEU A 283 -7.03 -1.63 6.73
CA LEU A 283 -6.76 -2.39 7.97
C LEU A 283 -7.51 -3.74 8.05
N LEU A 284 -8.56 -3.95 7.24
CA LEU A 284 -9.15 -5.26 7.02
C LEU A 284 -8.25 -6.09 6.08
N ARG A 285 -7.84 -5.52 4.94
CA ARG A 285 -6.95 -6.17 3.97
C ARG A 285 -5.62 -6.62 4.60
N SER A 286 -5.04 -5.84 5.52
CA SER A 286 -3.82 -6.23 6.24
C SER A 286 -4.04 -7.36 7.26
N ALA A 287 -5.18 -7.38 7.95
CA ALA A 287 -5.57 -8.47 8.85
C ALA A 287 -5.86 -9.77 8.08
N GLU A 288 -6.50 -9.67 6.91
CA GLU A 288 -6.69 -10.77 5.96
C GLU A 288 -5.35 -11.28 5.42
N LEU A 289 -4.41 -10.39 5.10
CA LEU A 289 -3.08 -10.76 4.62
C LEU A 289 -2.27 -11.51 5.69
N LEU A 290 -2.30 -11.08 6.95
CA LEU A 290 -1.68 -11.83 8.05
C LEU A 290 -2.33 -13.23 8.21
N ALA A 291 -3.67 -13.34 8.11
CA ALA A 291 -4.35 -14.63 8.14
C ALA A 291 -3.88 -15.56 6.99
N ALA A 292 -3.73 -15.02 5.78
CA ALA A 292 -3.19 -15.75 4.63
C ALA A 292 -1.72 -16.14 4.83
N THR A 293 -0.89 -15.29 5.42
CA THR A 293 0.52 -15.58 5.77
C THR A 293 0.65 -16.69 6.80
N ILE A 294 -0.24 -16.72 7.81
CA ILE A 294 -0.30 -17.82 8.79
C ILE A 294 -0.61 -19.15 8.09
N HIS A 295 -1.54 -19.16 7.14
CA HIS A 295 -1.85 -20.35 6.36
C HIS A 295 -0.74 -20.74 5.37
N ARG A 296 -0.02 -19.78 4.75
CA ARG A 296 1.16 -20.06 3.91
C ARG A 296 2.33 -20.65 4.71
N ALA A 297 2.46 -20.31 5.99
CA ALA A 297 3.40 -20.97 6.91
C ALA A 297 2.98 -22.40 7.33
N GLY A 298 1.87 -22.92 6.82
CA GLY A 298 1.35 -24.26 7.17
C GLY A 298 0.65 -24.32 8.53
N LEU A 299 0.25 -23.18 9.08
CA LEU A 299 -0.36 -23.06 10.41
C LEU A 299 -1.82 -22.58 10.34
N ASN A 300 -2.50 -22.63 11.48
CA ASN A 300 -3.69 -21.83 11.76
C ASN A 300 -3.43 -20.91 12.98
N PRO A 301 -4.23 -19.86 13.20
CA PRO A 301 -3.98 -18.89 14.28
C PRO A 301 -3.79 -19.52 15.68
N ALA A 302 -4.55 -20.57 16.03
CA ALA A 302 -4.45 -21.24 17.33
C ALA A 302 -3.18 -22.09 17.53
N GLN A 303 -2.27 -22.12 16.54
CA GLN A 303 -0.93 -22.71 16.64
C GLN A 303 0.18 -21.66 16.89
N LEU A 304 -0.15 -20.37 16.91
CA LEU A 304 0.81 -19.31 17.23
C LEU A 304 0.98 -19.14 18.75
N ALA A 305 2.19 -18.83 19.18
CA ALA A 305 2.48 -18.30 20.53
C ALA A 305 1.96 -16.86 20.74
N GLY A 306 1.42 -16.24 19.68
CA GLY A 306 0.74 -14.95 19.70
C GLY A 306 0.90 -14.17 18.39
N VAL A 307 0.24 -13.02 18.35
CA VAL A 307 0.46 -11.98 17.33
C VAL A 307 1.10 -10.78 18.02
N TYR A 308 2.14 -10.21 17.41
CA TYR A 308 2.90 -9.09 17.97
C TYR A 308 2.85 -7.88 17.05
N LEU A 309 2.38 -6.74 17.57
CA LEU A 309 2.25 -5.48 16.85
C LEU A 309 3.46 -4.60 17.09
N VAL A 310 4.15 -4.24 16.02
CA VAL A 310 5.26 -3.27 16.00
C VAL A 310 4.95 -2.11 15.04
N GLY A 311 5.78 -1.07 15.09
CA GLY A 311 5.55 0.18 14.37
C GLY A 311 4.59 1.12 15.12
N GLY A 312 4.93 2.41 15.20
CA GLY A 312 4.15 3.43 15.92
C GLY A 312 2.65 3.52 15.55
N PRO A 313 2.26 3.47 14.26
CA PRO A 313 0.86 3.42 13.82
C PRO A 313 0.03 2.27 14.40
N SER A 314 0.65 1.16 14.82
CA SER A 314 -0.04 0.04 15.44
C SER A 314 -0.71 0.38 16.78
N ARG A 315 -0.44 1.57 17.35
CA ARG A 315 -1.19 2.16 18.48
C ARG A 315 -2.66 2.49 18.14
N MET A 316 -3.08 2.49 16.87
CA MET A 316 -4.45 2.86 16.48
C MET A 316 -5.49 1.86 17.07
N PRO A 317 -6.46 2.32 17.90
CA PRO A 317 -7.38 1.41 18.62
C PRO A 317 -8.18 0.46 17.74
N LEU A 318 -8.50 0.87 16.50
CA LEU A 318 -9.21 0.06 15.50
C LEU A 318 -8.49 -1.27 15.22
N LEU A 319 -7.16 -1.25 15.13
CA LEU A 319 -6.32 -2.34 14.62
C LEU A 319 -6.42 -3.59 15.49
N ALA A 320 -6.18 -3.46 16.79
CA ALA A 320 -6.22 -4.59 17.72
C ALA A 320 -7.60 -5.27 17.72
N GLY A 321 -8.67 -4.48 17.58
CA GLY A 321 -10.04 -4.99 17.45
C GLY A 321 -10.31 -5.70 16.12
N LEU A 322 -9.67 -5.29 15.01
CA LEU A 322 -9.77 -5.99 13.72
C LEU A 322 -9.04 -7.33 13.77
N LEU A 323 -7.79 -7.34 14.19
CA LEU A 323 -6.98 -8.56 14.32
C LEU A 323 -7.62 -9.56 15.29
N GLY A 324 -8.14 -9.09 16.43
CA GLY A 324 -8.86 -9.95 17.38
C GLY A 324 -10.10 -10.62 16.79
N ARG A 325 -10.85 -9.92 15.93
CA ARG A 325 -12.01 -10.51 15.20
C ARG A 325 -11.59 -11.44 14.07
N GLN A 326 -10.51 -11.12 13.35
CA GLN A 326 -10.07 -11.86 12.17
C GLN A 326 -9.33 -13.16 12.52
N LEU A 327 -8.54 -13.16 13.60
CA LEU A 327 -7.65 -14.26 13.97
C LEU A 327 -8.10 -15.02 15.22
N GLY A 328 -9.01 -14.46 16.02
CA GLY A 328 -9.39 -15.03 17.33
C GLY A 328 -8.32 -14.90 18.42
N ILE A 329 -7.21 -14.20 18.14
CA ILE A 329 -6.08 -13.97 19.05
C ILE A 329 -6.12 -12.51 19.50
N VAL A 330 -5.96 -12.25 20.80
CA VAL A 330 -5.68 -10.88 21.30
C VAL A 330 -4.22 -10.54 20.95
N PRO A 331 -3.96 -9.56 20.07
CA PRO A 331 -2.59 -9.22 19.71
C PRO A 331 -1.87 -8.52 20.88
N THR A 332 -0.61 -8.90 21.11
CA THR A 332 0.29 -8.19 22.02
C THR A 332 0.85 -6.95 21.33
N THR A 333 0.95 -5.84 22.07
CA THR A 333 1.81 -4.72 21.71
C THR A 333 2.62 -4.29 22.94
N GLN A 334 3.38 -3.21 22.84
CA GLN A 334 4.09 -2.57 23.96
C GLN A 334 3.65 -1.10 24.05
N ASP A 335 4.03 -0.40 25.11
CA ASP A 335 3.77 1.04 25.22
C ASP A 335 4.49 1.84 24.11
N GLN A 336 5.64 1.31 23.67
CA GLN A 336 6.47 1.82 22.56
C GLN A 336 6.67 0.73 21.48
N PRO A 337 5.68 0.43 20.62
CA PRO A 337 5.84 -0.53 19.52
C PRO A 337 6.91 -0.11 18.50
N GLU A 338 7.29 1.17 18.47
CA GLU A 338 8.36 1.73 17.65
C GLU A 338 9.78 1.43 18.17
N THR A 339 9.97 0.99 19.42
CA THR A 339 11.31 0.59 19.90
C THR A 339 11.51 -0.93 19.89
N ALA A 340 10.44 -1.70 19.68
CA ALA A 340 10.43 -3.16 19.73
C ALA A 340 11.45 -3.84 18.80
N VAL A 341 11.61 -3.33 17.56
CA VAL A 341 12.60 -3.85 16.60
C VAL A 341 14.02 -3.57 17.11
N ALA A 342 14.31 -2.34 17.55
CA ALA A 342 15.64 -1.96 18.04
C ALA A 342 16.10 -2.76 19.28
N PHE A 343 15.19 -3.02 20.23
CA PHE A 343 15.48 -3.92 21.35
C PHE A 343 15.59 -5.39 20.89
N GLY A 344 14.74 -5.81 19.95
CA GLY A 344 14.74 -7.13 19.36
C GLY A 344 16.06 -7.52 18.70
N LEU A 345 16.70 -6.61 17.97
CA LEU A 345 18.02 -6.77 17.35
C LEU A 345 19.09 -7.28 18.34
N HIS A 346 19.05 -6.82 19.60
CA HIS A 346 19.97 -7.29 20.64
C HIS A 346 19.70 -8.75 21.04
N HIS A 347 18.42 -9.15 21.09
CA HIS A 347 18.00 -10.50 21.50
C HIS A 347 18.14 -11.57 20.41
N VAL A 348 18.33 -11.20 19.15
CA VAL A 348 18.59 -12.16 18.07
C VAL A 348 19.89 -12.93 18.34
N PRO A 349 19.86 -14.28 18.40
CA PRO A 349 21.07 -15.09 18.56
C PRO A 349 21.88 -15.06 17.26
N LEU A 350 22.93 -14.23 17.21
CA LEU A 350 23.92 -14.28 16.14
C LEU A 350 24.91 -15.41 16.44
N GLY A 351 24.79 -16.52 15.71
CA GLY A 351 25.75 -17.61 15.77
C GLY A 351 27.15 -17.18 15.30
N THR A 352 28.18 -17.88 15.74
CA THR A 352 29.51 -17.73 15.15
C THR A 352 29.49 -18.24 13.71
N SER A 353 29.84 -17.35 12.77
CA SER A 353 30.00 -17.58 11.32
C SER A 353 28.78 -18.12 10.55
N ASP A 354 27.93 -17.22 10.06
CA ASP A 354 27.74 -16.99 8.60
C ASP A 354 27.15 -15.58 8.36
N PRO A 355 27.69 -14.73 7.46
CA PRO A 355 27.06 -13.46 7.07
C PRO A 355 25.82 -13.60 6.16
N ASN A 356 25.61 -14.75 5.51
CA ASN A 356 24.55 -15.00 4.54
C ASN A 356 23.54 -16.05 5.05
N LEU A 357 22.80 -15.72 6.13
CA LEU A 357 21.75 -16.55 6.71
C LEU A 357 20.56 -16.79 5.76
N THR A 358 20.75 -17.70 4.81
CA THR A 358 19.73 -18.21 3.89
C THR A 358 19.25 -19.55 4.43
N VAL A 359 18.06 -19.58 5.04
CA VAL A 359 17.59 -20.74 5.82
C VAL A 359 17.22 -21.91 4.87
N PRO A 360 17.80 -23.11 5.03
CA PRO A 360 17.40 -24.28 4.24
C PRO A 360 16.00 -24.79 4.63
N ALA A 361 15.29 -25.40 3.68
CA ALA A 361 13.92 -25.86 3.86
C ALA A 361 13.74 -26.79 5.08
N PHE A 362 12.72 -26.52 5.89
CA PHE A 362 12.43 -27.26 7.12
C PHE A 362 11.94 -28.70 6.86
N ALA A 363 12.35 -29.62 7.74
CA ALA A 363 11.66 -30.89 7.89
C ALA A 363 10.23 -30.66 8.44
N PRO A 364 9.22 -31.44 8.00
CA PRO A 364 7.83 -31.18 8.36
C PRO A 364 7.58 -31.35 9.87
N VAL A 365 6.97 -30.33 10.47
CA VAL A 365 6.52 -30.35 11.86
C VAL A 365 5.49 -31.47 12.04
N ARG A 366 5.73 -32.39 12.98
CA ARG A 366 4.73 -33.41 13.33
C ARG A 366 3.47 -32.72 13.88
N PRO A 367 2.27 -33.03 13.37
CA PRO A 367 1.04 -32.55 13.98
C PRO A 367 0.96 -32.94 15.47
N PRO A 368 0.44 -32.07 16.35
CA PRO A 368 0.15 -32.46 17.73
C PRO A 368 -0.85 -33.61 17.75
N ALA A 369 -0.69 -34.54 18.69
CA ALA A 369 -1.59 -35.68 18.82
C ALA A 369 -3.03 -35.21 19.08
N ALA A 370 -4.01 -35.83 18.40
CA ALA A 370 -5.41 -35.46 18.55
C ALA A 370 -5.87 -35.63 20.01
N PRO A 371 -6.58 -34.64 20.60
CA PRO A 371 -7.05 -34.73 21.97
C PRO A 371 -8.04 -35.90 22.13
N PRO A 372 -8.11 -36.52 23.33
CA PRO A 372 -9.04 -37.61 23.60
C PRO A 372 -10.49 -37.15 23.38
N ARG A 373 -11.32 -38.03 22.78
CA ARG A 373 -12.72 -37.72 22.47
C ARG A 373 -13.47 -37.36 23.77
N PRO A 374 -14.23 -36.25 23.81
CA PRO A 374 -15.03 -35.91 24.98
C PRO A 374 -16.11 -36.96 25.23
N GLN A 375 -16.33 -37.32 26.49
CA GLN A 375 -17.46 -38.16 26.88
C GLN A 375 -18.79 -37.40 26.70
N PRO A 376 -19.88 -38.08 26.32
CA PRO A 376 -21.19 -37.43 26.18
C PRO A 376 -21.72 -36.99 27.55
N TRP A 377 -22.15 -35.74 27.66
CA TRP A 377 -22.76 -35.19 28.87
C TRP A 377 -24.20 -35.68 29.02
N PRO A 378 -24.71 -35.90 30.25
CA PRO A 378 -26.09 -36.30 30.47
C PRO A 378 -27.06 -35.19 30.03
N GLN A 379 -28.08 -35.55 29.26
CA GLN A 379 -29.03 -34.61 28.67
C GLN A 379 -29.96 -34.01 29.74
N GLN A 380 -29.93 -32.69 29.92
CA GLN A 380 -31.05 -31.98 30.55
C GLN A 380 -32.20 -31.81 29.55
N ALA A 381 -33.44 -32.03 30.00
CA ALA A 381 -34.62 -31.99 29.16
C ALA A 381 -34.95 -30.55 28.71
N PHE A 382 -34.85 -30.30 27.41
CA PHE A 382 -35.15 -29.00 26.80
C PHE A 382 -36.66 -28.73 26.83
N ARG A 383 -37.09 -27.59 27.39
CA ARG A 383 -38.48 -27.10 27.24
C ARG A 383 -38.57 -26.19 26.00
N PRO A 384 -39.51 -26.44 25.07
CA PRO A 384 -39.69 -25.57 23.92
C PRO A 384 -40.30 -24.21 24.32
N PRO A 385 -40.03 -23.11 23.59
CA PRO A 385 -40.66 -21.80 23.81
C PRO A 385 -42.17 -21.82 23.49
N GLN A 386 -42.93 -20.91 24.12
CA GLN A 386 -44.33 -20.67 23.73
C GLN A 386 -44.42 -19.80 22.45
N PRO A 387 -45.42 -20.03 21.59
CA PRO A 387 -45.64 -19.22 20.39
C PRO A 387 -46.27 -17.85 20.70
N PRO A 388 -46.05 -16.82 19.84
CA PRO A 388 -46.70 -15.51 19.97
C PRO A 388 -48.20 -15.56 19.58
N PRO A 389 -49.01 -14.57 20.04
CA PRO A 389 -50.46 -14.54 19.81
C PRO A 389 -50.86 -14.20 18.36
N GLU A 390 -52.02 -14.71 17.92
CA GLU A 390 -52.51 -14.59 16.54
C GLU A 390 -53.10 -13.21 16.18
N PRO A 391 -52.89 -12.71 14.94
CA PRO A 391 -53.56 -11.52 14.42
C PRO A 391 -54.98 -11.81 13.88
N ARG A 392 -55.91 -10.85 14.07
CA ARG A 392 -57.32 -10.98 13.65
C ARG A 392 -57.53 -10.79 12.13
N PRO A 393 -58.57 -11.41 11.52
CA PRO A 393 -58.62 -11.57 10.07
C PRO A 393 -59.39 -10.48 9.27
N GLY A 394 -58.70 -9.85 8.33
CA GLY A 394 -58.96 -10.10 6.90
C GLY A 394 -59.91 -9.21 6.09
N LYS A 395 -59.45 -8.87 4.88
CA LYS A 395 -60.20 -9.03 3.61
C LYS A 395 -59.20 -9.46 2.51
N LYS A 396 -59.61 -10.36 1.61
CA LYS A 396 -58.78 -10.98 0.53
C LYS A 396 -59.00 -10.20 -0.78
N LYS A 397 -58.14 -10.20 -1.82
CA LYS A 397 -57.60 -11.27 -2.70
C LYS A 397 -56.57 -10.63 -3.69
N PRO A 398 -55.90 -11.33 -4.65
CA PRO A 398 -55.23 -12.65 -4.63
C PRO A 398 -53.82 -12.66 -5.32
N LEU A 399 -53.17 -13.84 -5.30
CA LEU A 399 -52.16 -14.37 -6.27
C LEU A 399 -50.81 -13.66 -6.55
N LEU A 400 -49.79 -14.10 -5.81
CA LEU A 400 -48.51 -14.71 -6.23
C LEU A 400 -48.06 -14.74 -7.73
N ILE A 401 -46.74 -14.51 -7.88
CA ILE A 401 -45.79 -15.01 -8.92
C ILE A 401 -45.89 -14.47 -10.36
N ALA A 402 -44.97 -13.57 -10.73
CA ALA A 402 -44.00 -13.70 -11.85
C ALA A 402 -43.28 -12.35 -12.10
N ALA A 403 -41.93 -12.34 -12.21
CA ALA A 403 -41.15 -11.15 -12.57
C ALA A 403 -39.73 -11.49 -13.07
N ALA A 404 -39.62 -12.21 -14.19
CA ALA A 404 -38.33 -12.45 -14.87
C ALA A 404 -38.52 -12.58 -16.39
N LEU A 405 -37.79 -11.73 -17.14
CA LEU A 405 -37.67 -11.66 -18.61
C LEU A 405 -38.95 -11.34 -19.43
N LEU A 406 -38.68 -10.91 -20.67
CA LEU A 406 -39.61 -10.53 -21.75
C LEU A 406 -40.39 -9.21 -21.46
N VAL A 407 -40.63 -8.31 -22.42
CA VAL A 407 -40.22 -8.18 -23.84
C VAL A 407 -40.27 -6.65 -24.14
N VAL A 408 -39.23 -5.98 -24.67
CA VAL A 408 -38.63 -6.04 -26.03
C VAL A 408 -39.60 -5.54 -27.11
N VAL A 409 -39.17 -4.64 -28.01
CA VAL A 409 -39.98 -4.03 -29.09
C VAL A 409 -41.24 -3.30 -28.56
N ALA A 410 -41.25 -1.98 -28.26
CA ALA A 410 -40.69 -0.81 -28.97
C ALA A 410 -41.27 -0.63 -30.40
N ILE A 411 -41.18 0.61 -30.96
CA ILE A 411 -41.57 0.95 -32.35
C ILE A 411 -43.12 0.94 -32.51
N VAL A 412 -43.82 1.77 -33.30
CA VAL A 412 -43.59 2.55 -34.53
C VAL A 412 -43.88 4.06 -34.23
N VAL A 413 -43.04 5.08 -34.51
CA VAL A 413 -42.30 5.54 -35.71
C VAL A 413 -43.15 6.39 -36.69
N THR A 414 -42.50 7.36 -37.37
CA THR A 414 -43.03 8.29 -38.42
C THR A 414 -44.14 9.29 -37.99
N VAL A 415 -44.33 10.49 -38.57
CA VAL A 415 -43.85 11.16 -39.82
C VAL A 415 -44.07 12.70 -39.65
N VAL A 416 -43.42 13.70 -40.30
CA VAL A 416 -42.06 13.93 -40.87
C VAL A 416 -41.96 15.44 -41.32
N LEU A 417 -40.74 15.97 -41.62
CA LEU A 417 -40.44 17.28 -42.31
C LEU A 417 -40.66 18.57 -41.47
N LEU A 418 -39.95 19.71 -41.62
CA LEU A 418 -38.81 20.24 -42.44
C LEU A 418 -38.13 21.37 -41.60
N ALA A 419 -36.92 21.91 -41.81
CA ALA A 419 -35.83 21.81 -42.81
C ALA A 419 -34.46 22.10 -42.10
N THR A 420 -33.25 22.00 -42.68
CA THR A 420 -32.78 21.82 -44.07
C THR A 420 -31.46 21.00 -44.07
N ARG A 421 -30.98 20.56 -45.25
CA ARG A 421 -29.70 19.81 -45.42
C ARG A 421 -28.49 20.75 -45.55
N THR A 422 -27.31 20.20 -45.25
CA THR A 422 -26.18 20.19 -46.22
C THR A 422 -25.39 18.88 -46.10
N ASP A 423 -25.19 18.28 -47.28
CA ASP A 423 -24.15 17.36 -47.79
C ASP A 423 -23.27 16.50 -46.86
N ALA A 424 -23.04 15.26 -47.30
CA ALA A 424 -22.08 14.32 -46.72
C ALA A 424 -20.81 14.23 -47.57
N ALA A 425 -19.67 14.25 -46.90
CA ALA A 425 -18.37 13.80 -47.39
C ALA A 425 -17.69 12.95 -46.29
N GLU A 426 -16.71 12.14 -46.66
CA GLU A 426 -16.13 11.07 -45.84
C GLU A 426 -15.73 11.54 -44.43
N SER A 427 -16.44 11.03 -43.41
CA SER A 427 -16.11 11.34 -42.02
C SER A 427 -14.90 10.53 -41.55
N THR A 428 -13.70 11.08 -41.77
CA THR A 428 -12.61 10.86 -40.83
C THR A 428 -13.13 11.18 -39.43
N VAL A 429 -13.14 10.20 -38.52
CA VAL A 429 -13.74 10.37 -37.19
C VAL A 429 -12.82 11.25 -36.35
N ASP A 430 -13.12 12.54 -36.33
CA ASP A 430 -12.38 13.55 -35.59
C ASP A 430 -12.45 13.27 -34.07
N CYS A 431 -11.34 12.79 -33.52
CA CYS A 431 -11.18 12.47 -32.10
C CYS A 431 -10.91 13.70 -31.22
N THR A 432 -11.02 14.93 -31.74
CA THR A 432 -10.95 16.15 -30.89
C THR A 432 -12.28 16.46 -30.18
N SER A 433 -13.42 15.98 -30.68
CA SER A 433 -14.74 16.30 -30.12
C SER A 433 -15.21 15.29 -29.07
N THR A 434 -15.72 15.80 -27.95
CA THR A 434 -16.36 15.01 -26.87
C THR A 434 -17.83 15.40 -26.62
N ALA A 435 -18.39 16.29 -27.45
CA ALA A 435 -19.68 16.95 -27.21
C ALA A 435 -20.92 16.04 -27.37
N GLN A 436 -20.79 14.93 -28.09
CA GLN A 436 -21.84 13.90 -28.21
C GLN A 436 -21.31 12.59 -27.62
N ARG A 437 -21.97 12.13 -26.54
CA ARG A 437 -21.71 10.85 -25.87
C ARG A 437 -22.99 10.01 -25.84
N ASP A 438 -22.87 8.69 -25.95
CA ASP A 438 -23.98 7.77 -25.72
C ASP A 438 -24.26 7.55 -24.22
N GLN A 439 -25.28 6.74 -23.90
CA GLN A 439 -25.68 6.46 -22.51
C GLN A 439 -24.62 5.71 -21.68
N ALA A 440 -23.64 5.05 -22.33
CA ALA A 440 -22.50 4.41 -21.66
C ALA A 440 -21.28 5.34 -21.57
N GLY A 441 -21.35 6.53 -22.17
CA GLY A 441 -20.31 7.57 -22.16
C GLY A 441 -19.42 7.61 -23.41
N PHE A 442 -19.64 6.73 -24.40
CA PHE A 442 -18.80 6.68 -25.59
C PHE A 442 -19.06 7.87 -26.52
N THR A 443 -18.00 8.53 -26.95
CA THR A 443 -17.98 9.38 -28.14
C THR A 443 -17.92 8.51 -29.41
N GLY A 444 -18.17 9.07 -30.59
CA GLY A 444 -17.99 8.36 -31.87
C GLY A 444 -16.56 7.79 -32.03
N CYS A 445 -15.55 8.55 -31.59
CA CYS A 445 -14.16 8.10 -31.57
C CYS A 445 -14.00 6.83 -30.70
N LEU A 446 -14.39 6.86 -29.42
CA LEU A 446 -14.24 5.69 -28.54
C LEU A 446 -15.16 4.53 -28.92
N ARG A 447 -16.35 4.78 -29.46
CA ARG A 447 -17.25 3.72 -29.95
C ARG A 447 -16.60 2.94 -31.10
N SER A 448 -15.86 3.62 -31.99
CA SER A 448 -15.13 2.95 -33.08
C SER A 448 -13.93 2.11 -32.59
N LEU A 449 -13.25 2.50 -31.51
CA LEU A 449 -12.17 1.71 -30.90
C LEU A 449 -12.70 0.57 -30.00
N ALA A 450 -13.92 0.68 -29.49
CA ALA A 450 -14.54 -0.34 -28.63
C ALA A 450 -15.25 -1.46 -29.41
N GLY A 451 -15.67 -1.19 -30.66
CA GLY A 451 -16.34 -2.17 -31.52
C GLY A 451 -17.54 -2.84 -30.82
N THR A 452 -17.47 -4.16 -30.68
CA THR A 452 -18.51 -5.03 -30.06
C THR A 452 -18.33 -5.26 -28.56
N VAL A 453 -17.30 -4.70 -27.91
CA VAL A 453 -17.13 -4.83 -26.45
C VAL A 453 -18.37 -4.37 -25.65
N PRO A 454 -19.05 -3.25 -25.98
CA PRO A 454 -20.25 -2.83 -25.27
C PRO A 454 -21.44 -3.80 -25.35
N ASP A 455 -21.41 -4.77 -26.27
CA ASP A 455 -22.49 -5.73 -26.46
C ASP A 455 -22.35 -6.96 -25.53
N ARG A 456 -21.19 -7.13 -24.89
CA ARG A 456 -20.83 -8.25 -23.97
C ARG A 456 -20.30 -7.81 -22.60
N ALA A 457 -20.18 -6.52 -22.35
CA ALA A 457 -19.58 -5.97 -21.12
C ALA A 457 -20.40 -4.81 -20.54
N ALA A 458 -20.40 -4.66 -19.22
CA ALA A 458 -21.10 -3.59 -18.52
C ALA A 458 -20.28 -2.28 -18.59
N CYS A 459 -20.50 -1.49 -19.64
CA CYS A 459 -19.84 -0.20 -19.86
C CYS A 459 -20.48 0.96 -19.07
N ARG A 460 -19.64 1.84 -18.50
CA ARG A 460 -20.06 3.07 -17.80
C ARG A 460 -19.05 4.22 -18.01
N PRO A 461 -19.47 5.50 -17.93
CA PRO A 461 -18.56 6.64 -17.97
C PRO A 461 -17.58 6.62 -16.79
N SER A 462 -16.32 6.98 -17.06
CA SER A 462 -15.19 6.91 -16.13
C SER A 462 -14.45 8.25 -16.02
N ASP A 463 -15.17 9.37 -15.96
CA ASP A 463 -14.60 10.73 -15.94
C ASP A 463 -13.63 11.01 -14.76
N SER A 464 -13.71 10.22 -13.67
CA SER A 464 -12.70 10.26 -12.60
C SER A 464 -11.38 9.59 -13.01
N VAL A 465 -11.40 8.53 -13.81
CA VAL A 465 -10.19 7.89 -14.36
C VAL A 465 -9.61 8.79 -15.46
N ALA A 466 -10.45 9.36 -16.31
CA ALA A 466 -10.04 10.30 -17.37
C ALA A 466 -9.19 11.45 -16.80
N ARG A 467 -9.66 12.08 -15.72
CA ARG A 467 -8.94 13.16 -15.01
C ARG A 467 -7.62 12.75 -14.36
N ILE A 468 -7.43 11.47 -14.02
CA ILE A 468 -6.18 10.96 -13.45
C ILE A 468 -5.12 10.80 -14.54
N VAL A 469 -5.50 10.30 -15.72
CA VAL A 469 -4.57 10.09 -16.85
C VAL A 469 -4.55 11.25 -17.86
N HIS A 470 -5.15 12.39 -17.51
CA HIS A 470 -5.30 13.58 -18.37
C HIS A 470 -6.01 13.35 -19.73
N ALA A 471 -6.83 12.29 -19.83
CA ALA A 471 -7.70 12.05 -20.99
C ALA A 471 -8.91 12.99 -21.00
N GLN A 472 -9.39 13.32 -22.21
CA GLN A 472 -10.58 14.17 -22.45
C GLN A 472 -11.88 13.47 -22.00
N THR A 473 -11.94 12.15 -22.14
CA THR A 473 -13.03 11.29 -21.66
C THR A 473 -12.51 9.86 -21.49
N ALA A 474 -13.18 9.07 -20.65
CA ALA A 474 -12.91 7.66 -20.50
C ALA A 474 -14.20 6.85 -20.23
N VAL A 475 -14.23 5.60 -20.68
CA VAL A 475 -15.33 4.65 -20.48
C VAL A 475 -14.76 3.30 -20.06
N THR A 476 -15.23 2.75 -18.93
CA THR A 476 -14.80 1.43 -18.45
C THR A 476 -15.90 0.40 -18.66
N CYS A 477 -15.54 -0.72 -19.28
CA CYS A 477 -16.40 -1.88 -19.51
C CYS A 477 -15.90 -3.08 -18.71
N GLY A 478 -16.69 -3.52 -17.72
CA GLY A 478 -16.40 -4.71 -16.92
C GLY A 478 -17.02 -5.97 -17.53
N PHE A 479 -16.25 -7.05 -17.62
CA PHE A 479 -16.73 -8.36 -18.08
C PHE A 479 -17.25 -9.19 -16.90
N PRO A 480 -18.33 -9.98 -17.06
CA PRO A 480 -18.86 -10.84 -16.00
C PRO A 480 -17.93 -12.03 -15.72
N GLY A 481 -17.15 -11.95 -14.64
CA GLY A 481 -16.23 -13.01 -14.19
C GLY A 481 -16.83 -13.97 -13.17
N GLY A 482 -16.27 -15.18 -13.08
CA GLY A 482 -16.53 -16.13 -12.00
C GLY A 482 -15.78 -15.76 -10.71
N SER A 483 -16.06 -16.47 -9.61
CA SER A 483 -15.40 -16.23 -8.32
C SER A 483 -13.87 -16.33 -8.44
N GLY A 484 -13.16 -15.22 -8.17
CA GLY A 484 -11.70 -15.13 -8.30
C GLY A 484 -11.19 -14.64 -9.67
N LYS A 485 -12.08 -14.29 -10.60
CA LYS A 485 -11.73 -13.71 -11.92
C LYS A 485 -12.43 -12.36 -12.11
N SER A 486 -11.67 -11.34 -12.49
CA SER A 486 -12.18 -9.99 -12.75
C SER A 486 -11.39 -9.36 -13.89
N SER A 487 -12.05 -8.97 -14.97
CA SER A 487 -11.41 -8.23 -16.05
C SER A 487 -12.26 -7.05 -16.54
N ALA A 488 -11.58 -6.02 -17.02
CA ALA A 488 -12.20 -4.81 -17.54
C ALA A 488 -11.29 -4.15 -18.57
N VAL A 489 -11.89 -3.46 -19.54
CA VAL A 489 -11.19 -2.56 -20.46
C VAL A 489 -11.66 -1.13 -20.22
N THR A 490 -10.72 -0.18 -20.18
CA THR A 490 -11.02 1.25 -20.14
C THR A 490 -10.50 1.92 -21.41
N TYR A 491 -11.40 2.57 -22.14
CA TYR A 491 -11.13 3.37 -23.33
C TYR A 491 -10.87 4.82 -22.92
N TYR A 492 -9.93 5.50 -23.58
CA TYR A 492 -9.48 6.86 -23.31
C TYR A 492 -9.37 7.67 -24.60
N GLN A 493 -9.89 8.91 -24.60
CA GLN A 493 -9.74 9.86 -25.72
C GLN A 493 -8.78 10.99 -25.32
N GLY A 494 -7.96 11.47 -26.26
CA GLY A 494 -6.87 12.40 -25.98
C GLY A 494 -5.59 11.70 -25.48
N LEU A 495 -5.45 10.39 -25.69
CA LEU A 495 -4.26 9.61 -25.33
C LEU A 495 -3.90 8.63 -26.45
N THR A 496 -2.60 8.42 -26.67
CA THR A 496 -2.04 7.44 -27.61
C THR A 496 -1.45 6.24 -26.85
N VAL A 497 -1.15 5.15 -27.58
CA VAL A 497 -0.45 3.97 -27.03
C VAL A 497 0.89 4.37 -26.42
N ASP A 498 1.68 5.19 -27.09
CA ASP A 498 3.04 5.54 -26.64
C ASP A 498 3.03 6.38 -25.36
N ALA A 499 2.06 7.29 -25.22
CA ALA A 499 1.84 8.07 -24.00
C ALA A 499 1.46 7.17 -22.81
N PHE A 500 0.66 6.12 -23.06
CA PHE A 500 0.25 5.18 -22.03
C PHE A 500 1.35 4.16 -21.70
N GLU A 501 2.11 3.68 -22.68
CA GLU A 501 3.26 2.77 -22.48
C GLU A 501 4.37 3.45 -21.66
N ALA A 502 4.62 4.75 -21.89
CA ALA A 502 5.58 5.53 -21.12
C ALA A 502 5.25 5.56 -19.62
N GLY A 503 3.96 5.63 -19.24
CA GLY A 503 3.50 5.55 -17.85
C GLY A 503 3.35 4.12 -17.31
N ALA A 504 2.96 3.16 -18.16
CA ALA A 504 2.63 1.78 -17.75
C ALA A 504 3.86 0.90 -17.42
N LYS A 505 5.09 1.38 -17.67
CA LYS A 505 6.34 0.66 -17.35
C LYS A 505 6.48 0.25 -15.87
N LEU A 506 5.75 0.87 -14.94
CA LEU A 506 5.71 0.45 -13.53
C LEU A 506 4.87 -0.81 -13.23
N GLN A 507 4.10 -1.35 -14.19
CA GLN A 507 3.09 -2.40 -13.91
C GLN A 507 3.33 -3.76 -14.60
N MET A 508 4.11 -3.83 -15.68
CA MET A 508 4.24 -5.07 -16.47
C MET A 508 5.38 -6.01 -16.03
N GLY A 509 6.30 -5.55 -15.17
CA GLY A 509 7.45 -6.35 -14.68
C GLY A 509 8.46 -6.71 -15.76
N GLU A 510 9.42 -7.58 -15.42
CA GLU A 510 10.43 -8.12 -16.36
C GLU A 510 9.89 -9.31 -17.20
N GLY A 511 8.58 -9.36 -17.41
CA GLY A 511 7.91 -10.40 -18.19
C GLY A 511 8.07 -10.25 -19.71
N THR A 512 7.67 -11.28 -20.45
CA THR A 512 7.73 -11.29 -21.93
C THR A 512 6.67 -10.35 -22.52
N VAL A 513 7.02 -9.09 -22.72
CA VAL A 513 6.16 -8.08 -23.35
C VAL A 513 6.15 -8.26 -24.87
N VAL A 514 4.98 -8.61 -25.41
CA VAL A 514 4.73 -8.74 -26.86
C VAL A 514 4.20 -7.40 -27.39
N ARG A 515 4.69 -6.98 -28.57
CA ARG A 515 4.18 -5.83 -29.32
C ARG A 515 3.82 -6.25 -30.72
N GLY A 516 2.75 -5.67 -31.28
CA GLY A 516 2.33 -5.96 -32.64
C GLY A 516 1.37 -4.92 -33.20
N THR A 517 1.03 -5.08 -34.48
CA THR A 517 -0.05 -4.34 -35.15
C THR A 517 -1.35 -5.15 -35.14
N TRP A 518 -2.47 -4.48 -35.37
CA TRP A 518 -3.79 -5.11 -35.51
C TRP A 518 -4.63 -4.38 -36.55
N ASP A 519 -5.53 -5.13 -37.17
CA ASP A 519 -6.51 -4.65 -38.16
C ASP A 519 -7.91 -5.12 -37.76
N GLY A 520 -8.91 -4.26 -37.94
CA GLY A 520 -10.32 -4.58 -37.69
C GLY A 520 -11.21 -3.36 -37.52
N GLY A 521 -12.52 -3.49 -37.75
CA GLY A 521 -13.47 -2.38 -37.65
C GLY A 521 -13.21 -1.21 -38.62
N GLY A 522 -12.43 -1.44 -39.69
CA GLY A 522 -11.93 -0.38 -40.59
C GLY A 522 -10.78 0.45 -40.01
N LEU A 523 -10.12 -0.03 -38.95
CA LEU A 523 -8.97 0.61 -38.29
C LEU A 523 -7.72 -0.27 -38.42
N HIS A 524 -6.57 0.41 -38.54
CA HIS A 524 -5.24 -0.16 -38.28
C HIS A 524 -4.70 0.43 -36.97
N GLY A 525 -3.85 -0.30 -36.27
CA GLY A 525 -3.24 0.21 -35.05
C GLY A 525 -2.21 -0.72 -34.42
N ARG A 526 -1.79 -0.37 -33.19
CA ARG A 526 -0.77 -1.08 -32.41
C ARG A 526 -1.31 -1.58 -31.08
N TYR A 527 -0.69 -2.64 -30.57
CA TYR A 527 -0.92 -3.15 -29.23
C TYR A 527 0.38 -3.55 -28.52
N VAL A 528 0.33 -3.55 -27.19
CA VAL A 528 1.36 -3.99 -26.25
C VAL A 528 0.68 -4.90 -25.24
N ALA A 529 1.15 -6.14 -25.10
CA ALA A 529 0.59 -7.15 -24.20
C ALA A 529 1.67 -7.72 -23.26
N GLY A 530 1.31 -8.01 -22.02
CA GLY A 530 2.23 -8.62 -21.06
C GLY A 530 1.53 -9.19 -19.82
N VAL A 531 2.09 -10.24 -19.26
CA VAL A 531 1.67 -10.80 -17.96
C VAL A 531 2.61 -10.29 -16.87
N GLY A 532 2.06 -9.52 -15.92
CA GLY A 532 2.70 -9.24 -14.64
C GLY A 532 2.21 -10.20 -13.55
N THR A 533 2.90 -10.25 -12.41
CA THR A 533 2.70 -11.21 -11.31
C THR A 533 1.27 -11.29 -10.75
N LEU A 534 0.45 -10.27 -10.95
CA LEU A 534 -0.94 -10.20 -10.50
C LEU A 534 -1.96 -10.12 -11.65
N ALA A 535 -1.60 -9.43 -12.74
CA ALA A 535 -2.53 -9.06 -13.80
C ALA A 535 -1.93 -9.27 -15.20
N GLY A 536 -2.76 -9.74 -16.12
CA GLY A 536 -2.50 -9.66 -17.55
C GLY A 536 -2.99 -8.33 -18.10
N ILE A 537 -2.14 -7.64 -18.85
CA ILE A 537 -2.42 -6.29 -19.39
C ILE A 537 -2.36 -6.35 -20.92
N VAL A 538 -3.31 -5.69 -21.58
CA VAL A 538 -3.21 -5.35 -23.01
C VAL A 538 -3.56 -3.88 -23.19
N LEU A 539 -2.61 -3.12 -23.72
CA LEU A 539 -2.78 -1.73 -24.14
C LEU A 539 -2.87 -1.71 -25.67
N PHE A 540 -3.88 -1.05 -26.24
CA PHE A 540 -4.01 -0.91 -27.70
C PHE A 540 -4.59 0.44 -28.11
N GLY A 541 -4.40 0.82 -29.37
CA GLY A 541 -4.95 2.04 -29.96
C GLY A 541 -4.88 2.00 -31.48
N ALA A 542 -5.58 2.91 -32.14
CA ALA A 542 -5.63 3.01 -33.59
C ALA A 542 -4.69 4.12 -34.10
N ASP A 543 -3.96 3.86 -35.18
CA ASP A 543 -3.00 4.84 -35.71
C ASP A 543 -3.73 6.05 -36.33
N GLY A 544 -3.12 7.23 -36.20
CA GLY A 544 -3.74 8.50 -36.60
C GLY A 544 -4.89 8.97 -35.71
N ARG A 545 -5.07 8.39 -34.51
CA ARG A 545 -6.12 8.78 -33.55
C ARG A 545 -5.59 8.91 -32.13
N ASP A 546 -5.99 9.99 -31.44
CA ASP A 546 -5.79 10.15 -30.00
C ASP A 546 -6.82 9.30 -29.22
N ALA A 547 -6.79 7.98 -29.43
CA ALA A 547 -7.59 7.03 -28.67
C ALA A 547 -6.81 5.76 -28.34
N ALA A 548 -6.82 5.40 -27.06
CA ALA A 548 -6.16 4.22 -26.52
C ALA A 548 -7.09 3.46 -25.56
N ALA A 549 -6.84 2.18 -25.35
CA ALA A 549 -7.62 1.28 -24.52
C ALA A 549 -6.69 0.40 -23.67
N LEU A 550 -6.93 0.38 -22.36
CA LEU A 550 -6.22 -0.48 -21.42
C LEU A 550 -7.16 -1.58 -20.93
N TYR A 551 -6.89 -2.82 -21.31
CA TYR A 551 -7.47 -4.01 -20.71
C TYR A 551 -6.59 -4.52 -19.56
N VAL A 552 -7.25 -4.90 -18.46
CA VAL A 552 -6.62 -5.53 -17.30
C VAL A 552 -7.44 -6.77 -16.93
N SER A 553 -6.75 -7.91 -16.77
CA SER A 553 -7.33 -9.19 -16.35
C SER A 553 -6.64 -9.71 -15.10
N ILE A 554 -7.41 -9.88 -14.02
CA ILE A 554 -6.96 -10.42 -12.75
C ILE A 554 -7.64 -11.78 -12.55
N ASP A 555 -6.83 -12.82 -12.41
CA ASP A 555 -7.26 -14.19 -12.18
C ASP A 555 -6.43 -14.76 -11.04
N PHE A 556 -7.06 -14.98 -9.89
CA PHE A 556 -6.40 -15.54 -8.70
C PHE A 556 -6.35 -17.07 -8.72
N THR A 557 -6.96 -17.71 -9.72
CA THR A 557 -7.00 -19.18 -9.87
C THR A 557 -5.96 -19.71 -10.86
N ASP A 558 -5.55 -18.89 -11.83
CA ASP A 558 -4.56 -19.25 -12.85
C ASP A 558 -3.20 -18.59 -12.61
N ARG A 559 -2.19 -19.44 -12.37
CA ARG A 559 -0.79 -19.07 -12.10
C ARG A 559 0.13 -19.20 -13.31
N ASP A 560 -0.29 -19.91 -14.36
CA ASP A 560 0.52 -20.22 -15.55
C ASP A 560 0.09 -19.37 -16.76
N ARG A 561 -0.49 -18.18 -16.52
CA ARG A 561 -0.93 -17.25 -17.56
C ARG A 561 0.24 -16.81 -18.45
N ARG A 562 0.10 -16.95 -19.76
CA ARG A 562 1.12 -16.58 -20.76
C ARG A 562 0.66 -15.38 -21.59
N THR A 563 1.62 -14.63 -22.15
CA THR A 563 1.30 -13.44 -22.96
C THR A 563 0.57 -13.81 -24.25
N GLU A 564 0.81 -15.00 -24.82
CA GLU A 564 0.12 -15.53 -26.00
C GLU A 564 -1.39 -15.66 -25.77
N ASP A 565 -1.81 -16.09 -24.58
CA ASP A 565 -3.22 -16.27 -24.24
C ASP A 565 -3.94 -14.92 -24.09
N LEU A 566 -3.22 -13.87 -23.64
CA LEU A 566 -3.71 -12.48 -23.67
C LEU A 566 -3.81 -11.92 -25.09
N VAL A 567 -2.85 -12.25 -25.98
CA VAL A 567 -2.89 -11.81 -27.38
C VAL A 567 -4.01 -12.52 -28.15
N ALA A 568 -4.29 -13.79 -27.84
CA ALA A 568 -5.45 -14.51 -28.36
C ALA A 568 -6.77 -13.85 -27.90
N TYR A 569 -6.91 -13.53 -26.63
CA TYR A 569 -8.09 -12.80 -26.13
C TYR A 569 -8.18 -11.37 -26.69
N PHE A 570 -7.06 -10.69 -26.92
CA PHE A 570 -7.06 -9.39 -27.59
C PHE A 570 -7.56 -9.47 -29.04
N THR A 571 -7.08 -10.46 -29.81
CA THR A 571 -7.39 -10.59 -31.24
C THR A 571 -8.75 -11.21 -31.52
N GLY A 572 -9.23 -12.11 -30.66
CA GLY A 572 -10.58 -12.70 -30.73
C GLY A 572 -11.68 -11.84 -30.10
N ASP A 573 -11.40 -11.21 -28.96
CA ASP A 573 -12.39 -10.43 -28.22
C ASP A 573 -12.16 -8.92 -28.31
N LEU A 574 -11.06 -8.38 -27.79
CA LEU A 574 -10.98 -6.95 -27.43
C LEU A 574 -10.84 -5.97 -28.59
N LYS A 575 -10.17 -6.36 -29.68
CA LYS A 575 -10.02 -5.48 -30.86
C LYS A 575 -11.38 -5.26 -31.54
N PRO A 576 -11.59 -4.12 -32.23
CA PRO A 576 -12.65 -3.99 -33.23
C PRO A 576 -12.63 -5.15 -34.23
N ALA A 577 -13.80 -5.71 -34.54
CA ALA A 577 -13.95 -6.83 -35.47
C ALA A 577 -13.65 -6.38 -36.91
#